data_AF-A0A1G0QS05-F1
#
_entry.id   AF-A0A1G0QS05-F1
#
_cell.length_a   1.000
_cell.length_b   1.000
_cell.length_c   1.000
_cell.angle_alpha   90.00
_cell.angle_beta   90.00
_cell.angle_gamma   90.00
#
_symmetry.space_group_name_H-M   'P 1'
#
loop_
_entity.id
_entity.type
_entity.pdbx_description
1 polymer ?
#
loop_
_entity_poly.entity_id
_entity_poly.type
_entity_poly.pdbx_seq_one_letter_code
_entity_poly.pdbx_strand_id
1 'polypeptide(L)'
;MKIPVIDKSNYLKGLLITARKDKKLAESEKKIIREIAERLGFSSDFYEETLQNLLRNKYLIEDPIRFSDIIIAESFISDALKLAFSDNKTPTIEIDWLKKTAAENGITLKWFEEKIQLCKMTPGNLLVGNFALLSII
;
A
#
# COMPACT_ATOMS: atom_id res chain seq x y z
N MET A 1 -8.16 -7.28 -15.32
CA MET A 1 -8.39 -5.88 -15.76
C MET A 1 -7.03 -5.29 -16.11
N LYS A 2 -6.89 -4.35 -17.06
CA LYS A 2 -5.57 -3.77 -17.35
C LYS A 2 -5.35 -2.52 -16.50
N ILE A 3 -4.53 -2.63 -15.45
CA ILE A 3 -4.15 -1.48 -14.63
C ILE A 3 -3.32 -0.50 -15.50
N PRO A 4 -3.72 0.79 -15.61
CA PRO A 4 -2.95 1.81 -16.30
C PRO A 4 -1.53 1.96 -15.74
N VAL A 5 -0.56 2.30 -16.59
CA VAL A 5 0.85 2.44 -16.18
C VAL A 5 1.01 3.46 -15.05
N ILE A 6 0.27 4.57 -15.11
CA ILE A 6 0.26 5.60 -14.07
C ILE A 6 -0.24 5.05 -12.72
N ASP A 7 -1.28 4.20 -12.75
CA ASP A 7 -1.82 3.61 -11.54
C ASP A 7 -0.88 2.58 -10.94
N LYS A 8 -0.12 1.84 -11.76
CA LYS A 8 0.93 0.95 -11.26
C LYS A 8 2.00 1.73 -10.49
N SER A 9 2.45 2.84 -11.05
CA SER A 9 3.41 3.73 -10.37
C SER A 9 2.83 4.34 -9.10
N ASN A 10 1.57 4.79 -9.14
CA ASN A 10 0.86 5.32 -7.99
C ASN A 10 0.66 4.26 -6.89
N TYR A 11 0.36 3.02 -7.26
CA TYR A 11 0.19 1.90 -6.34
C TYR A 11 1.49 1.65 -5.56
N LEU A 12 2.61 1.54 -6.27
CA LEU A 12 3.92 1.38 -5.65
C LEU A 12 4.29 2.58 -4.77
N LYS A 13 4.07 3.80 -5.27
CA LYS A 13 4.32 5.04 -4.52
C LYS A 13 3.52 5.07 -3.21
N GLY A 14 2.26 4.67 -3.23
CA GLY A 14 1.40 4.68 -2.05
C GLY A 14 1.81 3.66 -1.00
N LEU A 15 2.27 2.49 -1.41
CA LEU A 15 2.82 1.50 -0.49
C LEU A 15 4.10 2.02 0.18
N LEU A 16 4.97 2.68 -0.60
CA LEU A 16 6.20 3.28 -0.08
C LEU A 16 5.91 4.44 0.89
N ILE A 17 4.89 5.27 0.61
CA ILE A 17 4.46 6.32 1.55
C ILE A 17 3.95 5.68 2.84
N THR A 18 3.09 4.66 2.73
CA THR A 18 2.52 3.95 3.89
C THR A 18 3.63 3.39 4.77
N ALA A 19 4.54 2.60 4.20
CA ALA A 19 5.65 1.96 4.91
C ALA A 19 6.65 2.97 5.53
N ARG A 20 6.76 4.16 4.95
CA ARG A 20 7.67 5.21 5.44
C ARG A 20 7.14 5.92 6.68
N LYS A 21 5.82 5.92 6.94
CA LYS A 21 5.22 6.70 8.03
C LYS A 21 5.73 6.29 9.41
N ASP A 22 6.05 5.01 9.64
CA ASP A 22 6.66 4.52 10.87
C ASP A 22 8.19 4.77 10.96
N LYS A 23 8.77 5.46 9.97
CA LYS A 23 10.21 5.83 9.86
C LYS A 23 11.20 4.65 9.94
N LYS A 24 10.71 3.41 10.01
CA LYS A 24 11.47 2.17 9.99
C LYS A 24 10.78 1.23 9.01
N LEU A 25 11.46 0.91 7.92
CA LEU A 25 10.99 -0.07 6.96
C LEU A 25 11.39 -1.47 7.46
N ALA A 26 10.43 -2.25 7.96
CA ALA A 26 10.67 -3.61 8.42
C ALA A 26 10.94 -4.55 7.21
N GLU A 27 11.65 -5.66 7.44
CA GLU A 27 11.90 -6.64 6.37
C GLU A 27 10.61 -7.31 5.86
N SER A 28 9.60 -7.44 6.71
CA SER A 28 8.26 -7.91 6.32
C SER A 28 7.61 -6.98 5.29
N GLU A 29 7.68 -5.68 5.52
CA GLU A 29 7.15 -4.66 4.61
C GLU A 29 7.91 -4.64 3.29
N LYS A 30 9.24 -4.69 3.33
CA LYS A 30 10.07 -4.79 2.12
C LYS A 30 9.69 -5.97 1.26
N LYS A 31 9.42 -7.12 1.88
CA LYS A 31 9.00 -8.32 1.16
C LYS A 31 7.65 -8.12 0.47
N ILE A 32 6.68 -7.54 1.17
CA ILE A 32 5.35 -7.23 0.61
C ILE A 32 5.46 -6.26 -0.58
N ILE A 33 6.17 -5.15 -0.40
CA ILE A 33 6.30 -4.12 -1.44
C ILE A 33 7.02 -4.70 -2.66
N ARG A 34 8.07 -5.51 -2.45
CA ARG A 34 8.79 -6.20 -3.52
C ARG A 34 7.88 -7.15 -4.31
N GLU A 35 7.13 -8.01 -3.62
CA GLU A 35 6.20 -8.93 -4.25
C GLU A 35 5.17 -8.17 -5.10
N ILE A 36 4.63 -7.05 -4.59
CA ILE A 36 3.70 -6.21 -5.33
C ILE A 36 4.37 -5.52 -6.54
N ALA A 37 5.58 -4.99 -6.38
CA ALA A 37 6.32 -4.33 -7.46
C ALA A 37 6.59 -5.29 -8.63
N GLU A 38 7.03 -6.51 -8.34
CA GLU A 38 7.26 -7.56 -9.33
C GLU A 38 5.95 -7.92 -10.07
N ARG A 39 4.82 -8.02 -9.34
CA ARG A 39 3.49 -8.31 -9.92
C ARG A 39 2.96 -7.17 -10.81
N LEU A 40 3.30 -5.92 -10.48
CA LEU A 40 2.95 -4.76 -11.32
C LEU A 40 3.82 -4.68 -12.58
N GLY A 41 4.92 -5.45 -12.65
CA GLY A 41 5.84 -5.51 -13.78
C GLY A 41 7.06 -4.59 -13.66
N PHE A 42 7.40 -4.14 -12.44
CA PHE A 42 8.64 -3.41 -12.19
C PHE A 42 9.81 -4.40 -12.05
N SER A 43 11.00 -4.01 -12.53
CA SER A 43 12.21 -4.81 -12.31
C SER A 43 12.64 -4.74 -10.85
N SER A 44 13.30 -5.81 -10.38
CA SER A 44 13.94 -5.84 -9.06
C SER A 44 14.92 -4.70 -8.86
N ASP A 45 15.69 -4.37 -9.92
CA ASP A 45 16.71 -3.33 -9.88
C ASP A 45 16.08 -1.95 -9.71
N PHE A 46 14.96 -1.70 -10.39
CA PHE A 46 14.18 -0.48 -10.22
C PHE A 46 13.64 -0.38 -8.81
N TYR A 47 13.11 -1.48 -8.24
CA TYR A 47 12.62 -1.49 -6.87
C TYR A 47 13.71 -1.16 -5.86
N GLU A 48 14.87 -1.82 -5.91
CA GLU A 48 15.98 -1.58 -4.97
C GLU A 48 16.50 -0.14 -5.05
N GLU A 49 16.70 0.39 -6.26
CA GLU A 49 17.13 1.77 -6.47
C GLU A 49 16.08 2.76 -5.97
N THR A 50 14.81 2.52 -6.30
CA THR A 50 13.66 3.33 -5.89
C THR A 50 13.51 3.29 -4.38
N LEU A 51 13.69 2.14 -3.72
CA LEU A 51 13.63 2.01 -2.27
C LEU A 51 14.74 2.82 -1.59
N GLN A 52 15.99 2.67 -2.04
CA GLN A 52 17.12 3.42 -1.47
C GLN A 52 16.98 4.93 -1.68
N ASN A 53 16.54 5.34 -2.86
CA ASN A 53 16.37 6.74 -3.19
C ASN A 53 15.15 7.34 -2.49
N LEU A 54 13.98 6.68 -2.50
CA LEU A 54 12.79 7.19 -1.81
C LEU A 54 12.98 7.27 -0.30
N LEU A 55 13.59 6.29 0.35
CA LEU A 55 13.83 6.34 1.81
C LEU A 55 14.74 7.52 2.18
N ARG A 56 15.69 7.88 1.32
CA ARG A 56 16.60 9.03 1.52
C ARG A 56 15.98 10.36 1.07
N ASN A 57 15.01 10.33 0.18
CA ASN A 57 14.44 11.53 -0.41
C ASN A 57 13.47 12.22 0.57
N LYS A 58 13.87 13.36 1.12
CA LYS A 58 13.03 14.17 2.02
C LYS A 58 11.86 14.88 1.31
N TYR A 59 11.83 14.84 -0.02
CA TYR A 59 10.84 15.52 -0.87
C TYR A 59 9.76 14.58 -1.40
N LEU A 60 9.58 13.39 -0.80
CA LEU A 60 8.48 12.54 -1.17
C LEU A 60 7.18 13.25 -0.81
N ILE A 61 6.42 13.64 -1.83
CA ILE A 61 5.11 14.25 -1.65
C ILE A 61 4.18 13.15 -1.13
N GLU A 62 3.78 13.29 0.13
CA GLU A 62 2.92 12.35 0.87
C GLU A 62 1.42 12.64 0.66
N ASP A 63 1.06 13.27 -0.45
CA ASP A 63 -0.33 13.57 -0.76
C ASP A 63 -1.15 12.29 -1.00
N PRO A 64 -2.45 12.30 -0.67
CA PRO A 64 -3.37 11.21 -0.99
C PRO A 64 -3.31 10.86 -2.48
N ILE A 65 -3.20 9.57 -2.78
CA ILE A 65 -3.08 9.12 -4.17
C ILE A 65 -4.46 8.96 -4.76
N ARG A 66 -4.70 9.60 -5.90
CA ARG A 66 -5.88 9.39 -6.72
C ARG A 66 -5.60 8.39 -7.82
N PHE A 67 -6.40 7.34 -7.88
CA PHE A 67 -6.37 6.31 -8.91
C PHE A 67 -7.38 6.63 -10.02
N SER A 68 -7.18 6.04 -11.19
CA SER A 68 -8.12 6.20 -12.31
C SER A 68 -9.45 5.44 -12.10
N ASP A 69 -9.44 4.39 -11.29
CA ASP A 69 -10.58 3.50 -11.05
C ASP A 69 -10.72 3.18 -9.55
N ILE A 70 -11.96 3.15 -9.07
CA ILE A 70 -12.30 2.84 -7.69
C ILE A 70 -11.86 1.42 -7.32
N ILE A 71 -11.90 0.46 -8.25
CA ILE A 71 -11.48 -0.93 -8.00
C ILE A 71 -9.98 -0.99 -7.69
N ILE A 72 -9.17 -0.17 -8.38
CA ILE A 72 -7.73 -0.07 -8.13
C ILE A 72 -7.50 0.58 -6.77
N ALA A 73 -8.25 1.64 -6.45
CA ALA A 73 -8.16 2.30 -5.16
C ALA A 73 -8.54 1.36 -3.99
N GLU A 74 -9.62 0.60 -4.12
CA GLU A 74 -10.04 -0.39 -3.12
C GLU A 74 -8.99 -1.49 -2.95
N SER A 75 -8.45 -2.00 -4.06
CA SER A 75 -7.36 -2.98 -4.05
C SER A 75 -6.13 -2.44 -3.32
N PHE A 76 -5.72 -1.21 -3.66
CA PHE A 76 -4.62 -0.50 -3.02
C PHE A 76 -4.82 -0.35 -1.52
N ILE A 77 -5.98 0.19 -1.10
CA ILE A 77 -6.26 0.41 0.32
C ILE A 77 -6.25 -0.93 1.07
N SER A 78 -6.80 -2.00 0.49
CA SER A 78 -6.79 -3.31 1.13
C SER A 78 -5.36 -3.83 1.34
N ASP A 79 -4.46 -3.66 0.39
CA ASP A 79 -3.09 -4.17 0.50
C ASP A 79 -2.19 -3.26 1.35
N ALA A 80 -2.41 -1.95 1.29
CA ALA A 80 -1.74 -1.00 2.16
C ALA A 80 -2.16 -1.14 3.64
N LEU A 81 -3.42 -1.50 3.92
CA LEU A 81 -3.84 -1.87 5.27
C LEU A 81 -3.12 -3.13 5.75
N LYS A 82 -2.99 -4.16 4.91
CA LYS A 82 -2.24 -5.37 5.29
C LYS A 82 -0.78 -5.06 5.59
N LEU A 83 -0.16 -4.19 4.80
CA LEU A 83 1.19 -3.69 5.03
C LEU A 83 1.27 -2.97 6.40
N ALA A 84 0.37 -2.04 6.67
CA ALA A 84 0.31 -1.30 7.94
C ALA A 84 0.11 -2.20 9.18
N PHE A 85 -0.67 -3.28 9.04
CA PHE A 85 -0.87 -4.28 10.09
C PHE A 85 0.16 -5.41 10.08
N SER A 86 1.16 -5.36 9.19
CA SER A 86 2.21 -6.39 9.11
C SER A 86 3.30 -6.23 10.18
N ASP A 87 3.46 -5.03 10.73
CA ASP A 87 4.27 -4.81 11.94
C ASP A 87 3.40 -4.93 13.20
N ASN A 88 3.99 -5.32 14.32
CA ASN A 88 3.32 -5.49 15.62
C ASN A 88 2.98 -4.14 16.31
N LYS A 89 2.93 -3.04 15.55
CA LYS A 89 2.65 -1.70 16.06
C LYS A 89 1.22 -1.29 15.74
N THR A 90 0.75 -0.23 16.40
CA THR A 90 -0.55 0.39 16.12
C THR A 90 -0.38 1.43 15.02
N PRO A 91 -0.83 1.16 13.77
CA PRO A 91 -0.50 2.00 12.62
C PRO A 91 -1.42 3.24 12.53
N THR A 92 -1.37 4.11 13.54
CA THR A 92 -2.30 5.25 13.65
C THR A 92 -2.08 6.30 12.57
N ILE A 93 -0.83 6.60 12.23
CA ILE A 93 -0.47 7.60 11.20
C ILE A 93 -0.77 7.07 9.79
N GLU A 94 -0.50 5.78 9.56
CA GLU A 94 -0.76 5.11 8.29
C GLU A 94 -2.25 5.00 8.02
N ILE A 95 -3.05 4.62 9.02
CA ILE A 95 -4.50 4.58 8.90
C ILE A 95 -5.07 5.96 8.57
N ASP A 96 -4.59 7.04 9.20
CA ASP A 96 -5.05 8.39 8.88
C ASP A 96 -4.76 8.77 7.42
N TRP A 97 -3.56 8.44 6.93
CA TRP A 97 -3.20 8.66 5.54
C TRP A 97 -4.04 7.81 4.58
N LEU A 98 -4.24 6.52 4.87
CA LEU A 98 -5.07 5.63 4.07
C LEU A 98 -6.53 6.06 4.06
N LYS A 99 -7.04 6.61 5.17
CA LYS A 99 -8.39 7.17 5.26
C LYS A 99 -8.54 8.40 4.34
N LYS A 100 -7.55 9.28 4.29
CA LYS A 100 -7.53 10.42 3.35
C LYS A 100 -7.47 9.95 1.90
N THR A 101 -6.64 8.95 1.60
CA THR A 101 -6.56 8.33 0.27
C THR A 101 -7.88 7.66 -0.12
N ALA A 102 -8.55 6.97 0.80
CA ALA A 102 -9.87 6.40 0.56
C ALA A 102 -10.92 7.49 0.21
N ALA A 103 -10.94 8.59 0.97
CA ALA A 103 -11.84 9.71 0.72
C ALA A 103 -11.60 10.37 -0.65
N GLU A 104 -10.34 10.57 -1.05
CA GLU A 104 -9.98 11.17 -2.35
C GLU A 104 -10.43 10.31 -3.55
N ASN A 105 -10.58 9.00 -3.35
CA ASN A 105 -11.05 8.06 -4.37
C ASN A 105 -12.57 7.75 -4.26
N GLY A 106 -13.30 8.42 -3.38
CA GLY A 106 -14.73 8.20 -3.20
C GLY A 106 -15.10 6.91 -2.45
N ILE A 107 -14.15 6.28 -1.76
CA ILE A 107 -14.40 5.09 -0.95
C ILE A 107 -15.08 5.51 0.36
N THR A 108 -16.18 4.84 0.70
CA THR A 108 -16.94 5.17 1.90
C THR A 108 -16.17 4.83 3.19
N LEU A 109 -16.38 5.65 4.23
CA LEU A 109 -15.80 5.39 5.55
C LEU A 109 -16.21 4.02 6.10
N LYS A 110 -17.45 3.60 5.84
CA LYS A 110 -17.98 2.31 6.26
C LYS A 110 -17.16 1.15 5.69
N TRP A 111 -16.90 1.16 4.37
CA TRP A 111 -16.07 0.14 3.72
C TRP A 111 -14.65 0.12 4.31
N PHE A 112 -14.09 1.30 4.57
CA PHE A 112 -12.75 1.43 5.15
C PHE A 112 -12.66 0.83 6.57
N GLU A 113 -13.65 1.11 7.42
CA GLU A 113 -13.71 0.55 8.78
C GLU A 113 -13.91 -0.97 8.78
N GLU A 114 -14.74 -1.50 7.88
CA GLU A 114 -14.92 -2.96 7.70
C GLU A 114 -13.58 -3.64 7.35
N LYS A 115 -12.78 -3.04 6.45
CA LYS A 115 -11.45 -3.55 6.11
C LYS A 115 -10.46 -3.50 7.26
N ILE A 116 -10.50 -2.46 8.09
CA ILE A 116 -9.67 -2.38 9.30
C ILE A 116 -10.03 -3.51 10.26
N GLN A 117 -11.31 -3.78 10.50
CA GLN A 117 -11.73 -4.85 11.40
C GLN A 117 -11.27 -6.22 10.89
N LEU A 118 -11.37 -6.46 9.58
CA LEU A 118 -10.88 -7.68 8.95
C LEU A 118 -9.37 -7.87 9.19
N CYS A 119 -8.58 -6.81 9.06
CA CYS A 119 -7.13 -6.86 9.29
C CYS A 119 -6.79 -7.10 10.77
N LYS A 120 -7.56 -6.53 11.71
CA LYS A 120 -7.39 -6.78 13.16
C LYS A 120 -7.71 -8.22 13.57
N MET A 121 -8.67 -8.85 12.89
CA MET A 121 -9.09 -10.23 13.15
C MET A 121 -8.15 -11.27 12.52
N THR A 122 -7.32 -10.86 11.55
CA THR A 122 -6.43 -11.77 10.81
C THR A 122 -5.02 -11.72 11.42
N PRO A 123 -4.45 -12.84 11.90
CA PRO A 123 -3.08 -12.85 12.42
C PRO A 123 -2.08 -12.40 11.34
N GLY A 124 -1.10 -11.56 11.71
CA GLY A 124 -0.13 -10.98 10.76
C GLY A 124 0.59 -11.99 9.86
N ASN A 125 0.79 -13.23 10.33
CA ASN A 125 1.39 -14.32 9.56
C ASN A 125 0.53 -14.81 8.36
N LEU A 126 -0.77 -14.53 8.34
CA LEU A 126 -1.70 -14.88 7.25
C LEU A 126 -1.88 -13.75 6.22
N LEU A 127 -1.31 -12.57 6.46
CA LEU A 127 -1.41 -11.42 5.56
C LEU A 127 -0.36 -11.44 4.44
N VAL A 128 0.67 -12.29 4.58
CA VAL A 128 1.73 -12.45 3.59
C VAL A 128 1.22 -13.31 2.42
N GLY A 129 1.13 -12.72 1.23
CA GLY A 129 0.93 -13.45 -0.03
C GLY A 129 -0.49 -13.46 -0.61
N ASN A 130 -1.51 -12.98 0.11
CA ASN A 130 -2.88 -12.88 -0.42
C ASN A 130 -3.27 -11.42 -0.68
N PHE A 131 -2.70 -10.82 -1.74
CA PHE A 131 -2.91 -9.41 -2.10
C PHE A 131 -4.20 -9.22 -2.93
N ALA A 132 -4.96 -8.17 -2.63
CA ALA A 132 -6.12 -7.76 -3.41
C ALA A 132 -5.72 -7.38 -4.84
N LEU A 133 -4.46 -6.97 -5.05
CA LEU A 133 -3.89 -6.77 -6.38
C LEU A 133 -4.03 -8.02 -7.28
N LEU A 134 -3.87 -9.22 -6.72
CA LEU A 134 -3.95 -10.48 -7.48
C LEU A 134 -5.34 -10.73 -8.07
N SER A 135 -6.38 -10.12 -7.51
CA SER A 135 -7.75 -10.26 -8.00
C SER A 135 -8.07 -9.35 -9.20
N ILE A 136 -7.21 -8.38 -9.52
CA ILE A 136 -7.47 -7.36 -10.53
C ILE A 136 -6.48 -7.37 -11.70
N ILE A 137 -5.32 -8.05 -11.55
CA ILE A 137 -4.32 -8.23 -12.62
C ILE A 137 -4.58 -9.46 -13.48
#